data_AF-A0A1Q9DDX0-F1
#
_entry.id   AF-A0A1Q9DDX0-F1
#
_cell.length_a   1.000
_cell.length_b   1.000
_cell.length_c   1.000
_cell.angle_alpha   90.00
_cell.angle_beta   90.00
_cell.angle_gamma   90.00
#
_symmetry.space_group_name_H-M   'P 1'
#
loop_
_entity.id
_entity.type
_entity.pdbx_description
1 polymer ?
#
loop_
_entity_poly.entity_id
_entity_poly.type
_entity_poly.pdbx_seq_one_letter_code
_entity_poly.pdbx_strand_id
1 'polypeptide(L)'
;MQAAVGDRVRLRNYRYKAEGTVRFLGDLPGEGSLAGVELDLPIGKNDGERDGVRYFTCQPGHGIFIRQDWLIKLGEEESQGTARRLQRSKTDGVMETDAAIAELQRALSEVNARIGVVESDQSKSPGHGKLHELEMRVESLEASKRLGQGQGQDRTFKDAISQNHEMEASATGAAVPTNLPDRDTFKHGLSQNEMEASATDAALVHSEHRITQRQVQLLQDADARVDKVGIPTGRESKHHQAEQSVCGAYEDVDRRKRPLMHDDVQASQQRLQVSHADIGDSMKSIGRLEKSISSLNRQHTGLTGEMWSMKETVRKLQAHIQDLSDKYEATQQSLSKLQRQMNESLATSLQRENATQERLLEAEASQKQVLEAAAEAQKIVLSLTRRVGAVEVTHMNAERAAVVAATETRQLREQIMLGDMLGPSPKEYQDHQEGPGPGSQVRSKSIDSALSHHGTAHDSCLPSSAMRSEVRSRAGGRSFLNWPWKP
;
A
#
# COMPACT_ATOMS: atom_id res chain seq x y z
N MET A 1 5.22 -29.31 25.93
CA MET A 1 4.04 -30.19 25.80
C MET A 1 3.99 -30.66 24.36
N GLN A 2 3.64 -31.93 24.13
CA GLN A 2 3.43 -32.48 22.80
C GLN A 2 2.04 -32.05 22.31
N ALA A 3 1.88 -31.71 21.03
CA ALA A 3 0.58 -31.32 20.47
C ALA A 3 -0.27 -32.57 20.21
N ALA A 4 -1.58 -32.47 20.44
CA ALA A 4 -2.58 -33.51 20.17
C ALA A 4 -3.44 -33.16 18.95
N VAL A 5 -4.17 -34.14 18.40
CA VAL A 5 -5.18 -33.88 17.37
C VAL A 5 -6.28 -32.98 17.95
N GLY A 6 -6.64 -31.93 17.21
CA GLY A 6 -7.54 -30.86 17.66
C GLY A 6 -6.82 -29.63 18.23
N ASP A 7 -5.54 -29.72 18.59
CA ASP A 7 -4.80 -28.58 19.12
C ASP A 7 -4.58 -27.49 18.07
N ARG A 8 -4.73 -26.24 18.51
CA ARG A 8 -4.26 -25.05 17.79
C ARG A 8 -2.74 -24.96 17.89
N VAL A 9 -2.09 -24.81 16.74
CA VAL A 9 -0.63 -24.87 16.61
C VAL A 9 -0.10 -23.79 15.68
N ARG A 10 1.08 -23.26 16.01
CA ARG A 10 1.88 -22.38 15.16
C ARG A 10 3.11 -23.14 14.65
N LEU A 11 3.42 -22.98 13.37
CA LEU A 11 4.56 -23.65 12.74
C LEU A 11 5.84 -22.85 12.99
N ARG A 12 6.82 -23.47 13.68
CA ARG A 12 8.06 -22.79 14.10
C ARG A 12 9.01 -22.48 12.93
N ASN A 13 9.18 -23.46 12.03
CA ASN A 13 10.20 -23.46 10.97
C ASN A 13 9.60 -23.54 9.56
N TYR A 14 8.35 -23.09 9.38
CA TYR A 14 7.74 -22.98 8.06
C TYR A 14 8.03 -21.60 7.44
N ARG A 15 8.02 -21.50 6.10
CA ARG A 15 8.42 -20.28 5.34
C ARG A 15 7.58 -19.05 5.70
N TYR A 16 6.40 -19.26 6.26
CA TYR A 16 5.52 -18.26 6.83
C TYR A 16 5.20 -18.68 8.27
N LYS A 17 4.99 -17.71 9.17
CA LYS A 17 4.46 -17.95 10.53
C LYS A 17 3.00 -18.40 10.42
N ALA A 18 2.81 -19.64 10.03
CA ALA A 18 1.52 -20.24 9.76
C ALA A 18 0.90 -20.78 11.04
N GLU A 19 -0.41 -20.61 11.18
CA GLU A 19 -1.22 -21.19 12.24
C GLU A 19 -2.26 -22.13 11.64
N GLY A 20 -2.68 -23.08 12.46
CA GLY A 20 -3.61 -24.11 12.04
C GLY A 20 -4.02 -25.02 13.18
N THR A 21 -4.72 -26.08 12.80
CA THR A 21 -5.27 -27.09 13.71
C THR A 21 -4.69 -28.45 13.35
N VAL A 22 -4.17 -29.19 14.33
CA VAL A 22 -3.68 -30.56 14.10
C VAL A 22 -4.87 -31.46 13.75
N ARG A 23 -4.83 -32.11 12.60
CA ARG A 23 -5.87 -33.06 12.13
C ARG A 23 -5.42 -34.51 12.12
N PHE A 24 -4.12 -34.75 12.03
CA PHE A 24 -3.53 -36.08 12.03
C PHE A 24 -2.22 -36.09 12.83
N LEU A 25 -1.97 -37.17 13.57
CA LEU A 25 -0.68 -37.49 14.21
C LEU A 25 -0.43 -38.98 14.00
N GLY A 26 0.67 -39.33 13.35
CA GLY A 26 1.02 -40.73 13.12
C GLY A 26 2.23 -40.88 12.20
N ASP A 27 2.66 -42.12 12.04
CA ASP A 27 3.81 -42.44 11.20
C ASP A 27 3.39 -42.53 9.72
N LEU A 28 4.10 -41.79 8.86
CA LEU A 28 3.92 -41.87 7.41
C LEU A 28 4.96 -42.80 6.78
N PRO A 29 4.61 -43.57 5.73
CA PRO A 29 5.53 -44.46 5.05
C PRO A 29 6.81 -43.75 4.59
N GLY A 30 7.97 -44.20 5.08
CA GLY A 30 9.29 -43.69 4.68
C GLY A 30 9.75 -42.39 5.36
N GLU A 31 8.90 -41.64 6.05
CA GLU A 31 9.27 -40.37 6.71
C GLU A 31 9.11 -40.37 8.24
N GLY A 32 8.47 -41.40 8.81
CA GLY A 32 8.29 -41.54 10.26
C GLY A 32 7.20 -40.62 10.81
N SER A 33 7.29 -40.27 12.10
CA SER A 33 6.21 -39.59 12.82
C SER A 33 6.01 -38.14 12.38
N LEU A 34 4.87 -37.90 11.73
CA LEU A 34 4.49 -36.62 11.17
C LEU A 34 3.10 -36.18 11.68
N ALA A 35 2.93 -34.87 11.72
CA ALA A 35 1.67 -34.21 12.03
C ALA A 35 1.06 -33.66 10.73
N GLY A 36 -0.18 -34.04 10.46
CA GLY A 36 -1.03 -33.38 9.47
C GLY A 36 -1.73 -32.20 10.11
N VAL A 37 -1.51 -31.00 9.58
CA VAL A 37 -2.09 -29.74 10.07
C VAL A 37 -2.94 -29.12 8.96
N GLU A 38 -4.15 -28.72 9.30
CA GLU A 38 -4.99 -27.83 8.50
C GLU A 38 -4.64 -26.38 8.86
N LEU A 39 -4.09 -25.63 7.90
CA LEU A 39 -3.72 -24.23 8.07
C LEU A 39 -4.93 -23.31 7.85
N ASP A 40 -4.94 -22.16 8.51
CA ASP A 40 -6.03 -21.18 8.35
C ASP A 40 -6.00 -20.47 6.98
N LEU A 41 -4.84 -20.47 6.33
CA LEU A 41 -4.58 -19.80 5.05
C LEU A 41 -4.16 -20.83 3.98
N PRO A 42 -4.42 -20.55 2.68
CA PRO A 42 -4.10 -21.43 1.56
C PRO A 42 -2.59 -21.40 1.20
N ILE A 43 -1.75 -21.77 2.17
CA ILE A 43 -0.27 -21.79 2.09
C ILE A 43 0.33 -23.17 2.42
N GLY A 44 -0.52 -24.18 2.52
CA GLY A 44 -0.19 -25.59 2.62
C GLY A 44 0.19 -26.20 1.26
N LYS A 45 0.32 -27.53 1.22
CA LYS A 45 0.77 -28.29 0.06
C LYS A 45 -0.28 -29.28 -0.49
N ASN A 46 -1.30 -29.61 0.29
CA ASN A 46 -2.32 -30.60 -0.06
C ASN A 46 -3.69 -30.22 0.54
N ASP A 47 -4.65 -31.13 0.44
CA ASP A 47 -6.02 -31.08 0.97
C ASP A 47 -6.26 -32.10 2.11
N GLY A 48 -5.18 -32.63 2.69
CA GLY A 48 -5.17 -33.74 3.64
C GLY A 48 -4.91 -35.12 3.03
N GLU A 49 -4.80 -35.21 1.69
CA GLU A 49 -4.30 -36.41 0.99
C GLU A 49 -2.79 -36.35 0.74
N ARG A 50 -2.14 -37.51 0.76
CA ARG A 50 -0.73 -37.68 0.40
C ARG A 50 -0.49 -39.07 -0.19
N ASP A 51 0.18 -39.12 -1.33
CA ASP A 51 0.60 -40.36 -2.01
C ASP A 51 -0.57 -41.33 -2.25
N GLY A 52 -1.77 -40.79 -2.55
CA GLY A 52 -3.01 -41.53 -2.79
C GLY A 52 -3.74 -42.01 -1.52
N VAL A 53 -3.25 -41.64 -0.33
CA VAL A 53 -3.87 -41.99 0.97
C VAL A 53 -4.37 -40.72 1.66
N ARG A 54 -5.63 -40.73 2.10
CA ARG A 54 -6.25 -39.61 2.80
C ARG A 54 -6.10 -39.75 4.31
N TYR A 55 -5.42 -38.80 4.93
CA TYR A 55 -5.17 -38.77 6.38
C TYR A 55 -6.09 -37.80 7.11
N PHE A 56 -6.48 -36.72 6.44
CA PHE A 56 -7.50 -35.78 6.89
C PHE A 56 -8.18 -35.12 5.69
N THR A 57 -9.13 -34.22 5.95
CA THR A 57 -9.81 -33.44 4.91
C THR A 57 -9.76 -31.97 5.29
N CYS A 58 -9.28 -31.13 4.36
CA CYS A 58 -9.35 -29.68 4.44
C CYS A 58 -9.54 -29.09 3.03
N GLN A 59 -9.59 -27.77 2.91
CA GLN A 59 -9.62 -27.12 1.59
C GLN A 59 -8.30 -27.35 0.82
N PRO A 60 -8.32 -27.38 -0.53
CA PRO A 60 -7.10 -27.50 -1.34
C PRO A 60 -6.09 -26.40 -1.01
N GLY A 61 -4.85 -26.81 -0.71
CA GLY A 61 -3.79 -25.89 -0.32
C GLY A 61 -3.82 -25.44 1.13
N HIS A 62 -4.68 -26.00 1.99
CA HIS A 62 -4.64 -25.76 3.44
C HIS A 62 -3.90 -26.85 4.22
N GLY A 63 -3.74 -28.05 3.67
CA GLY A 63 -3.14 -29.19 4.36
C GLY A 63 -1.62 -29.21 4.26
N ILE A 64 -0.94 -29.56 5.35
CA ILE A 64 0.51 -29.78 5.37
C ILE A 64 0.89 -30.93 6.31
N PHE A 65 1.92 -31.70 5.93
CA PHE A 65 2.58 -32.67 6.81
C PHE A 65 3.95 -32.12 7.26
N ILE A 66 4.21 -32.14 8.56
CA ILE A 66 5.45 -31.64 9.19
C ILE A 66 5.82 -32.47 10.43
N ARG A 67 7.07 -32.37 10.89
CA ARG A 67 7.51 -33.01 12.13
C ARG A 67 6.79 -32.41 13.35
N GLN A 68 6.45 -33.26 14.32
CA GLN A 68 5.82 -32.84 15.57
C GLN A 68 6.66 -31.76 16.31
N ASP A 69 7.99 -31.86 16.25
CA ASP A 69 8.94 -30.89 16.85
C ASP A 69 8.82 -29.46 16.29
N TRP A 70 8.14 -29.29 15.15
CA TRP A 70 7.93 -27.98 14.51
C TRP A 70 6.61 -27.33 14.93
N LEU A 71 5.79 -28.01 15.74
CA LEU A 71 4.54 -27.50 16.30
C LEU A 71 4.80 -26.76 17.61
N ILE A 72 4.26 -25.55 17.72
CA ILE A 72 4.12 -24.83 18.98
C ILE A 72 2.64 -24.79 19.31
N LYS A 73 2.21 -25.51 20.37
CA LYS A 73 0.83 -25.44 20.87
C LYS A 73 0.50 -24.02 21.31
N LEU A 74 -0.61 -23.49 20.83
CA LEU A 74 -1.18 -22.21 21.25
C LEU A 74 -2.05 -22.43 22.50
N GLY A 75 -1.96 -21.51 23.45
CA GLY A 75 -2.71 -21.59 24.71
C GLY A 75 -4.21 -21.37 24.53
N GLU A 76 -5.01 -21.96 25.42
CA GLU A 76 -6.48 -21.94 25.32
C GLU A 76 -7.09 -20.53 25.50
N GLU A 77 -6.37 -19.61 26.14
CA GLU A 77 -6.76 -18.20 26.35
C GLU A 77 -7.06 -17.43 25.05
N GLU A 78 -6.36 -17.70 23.94
CA GLU A 78 -6.64 -17.03 22.66
C GLU A 78 -7.76 -17.71 21.85
N SER A 79 -8.12 -18.95 22.18
CA SER A 79 -9.03 -19.78 21.38
C SER A 79 -10.51 -19.42 21.53
N GLN A 80 -10.89 -18.66 22.56
CA GLN A 80 -12.28 -18.21 22.76
C GLN A 80 -12.63 -16.91 22.00
N GLY A 81 -11.62 -16.13 21.57
CA GLY A 81 -11.82 -14.83 20.93
C GLY A 81 -12.35 -14.91 19.49
N THR A 82 -11.96 -15.93 18.73
CA THR A 82 -12.31 -16.09 17.30
C THR A 82 -13.65 -16.77 17.10
N ALA A 83 -13.99 -17.80 17.88
CA ALA A 83 -15.28 -18.49 17.79
C ALA A 83 -16.49 -17.57 18.07
N ARG A 84 -16.37 -16.64 19.03
CA ARG A 84 -17.41 -15.62 19.32
C ARG A 84 -17.54 -14.54 18.25
N ARG A 85 -16.62 -14.45 17.27
CA ARG A 85 -16.65 -13.42 16.21
C ARG A 85 -17.55 -13.80 15.03
N LEU A 86 -17.77 -15.10 14.81
CA LEU A 86 -18.59 -15.62 13.70
C LEU A 86 -20.11 -15.62 13.95
N GLN A 87 -20.57 -15.43 15.20
CA GLN A 87 -22.00 -15.44 15.54
C GLN A 87 -22.62 -14.06 15.84
N ARG A 88 -21.83 -12.97 15.85
CA ARG A 88 -22.32 -11.62 16.23
C ARG A 88 -22.52 -10.67 15.04
N SER A 89 -22.42 -11.16 13.81
CA SER A 89 -22.45 -10.39 12.56
C SER A 89 -23.87 -10.13 12.00
N LYS A 90 -24.88 -9.86 12.86
CA LYS A 90 -26.26 -9.71 12.37
C LYS A 90 -27.20 -8.68 13.03
N THR A 91 -26.76 -7.83 13.97
CA THR A 91 -27.64 -6.79 14.58
C THR A 91 -27.06 -5.38 14.70
N ASP A 92 -25.79 -5.20 15.12
CA ASP A 92 -25.35 -3.91 15.68
C ASP A 92 -24.38 -3.13 14.76
N GLY A 93 -24.87 -2.66 13.62
CA GLY A 93 -24.05 -2.08 12.55
C GLY A 93 -23.73 -0.57 12.62
N VAL A 94 -24.05 0.15 13.70
CA VAL A 94 -24.04 1.65 13.70
C VAL A 94 -23.34 2.31 14.91
N MET A 95 -23.09 1.61 16.01
CA MET A 95 -22.58 2.24 17.26
C MET A 95 -21.07 2.04 17.53
N GLU A 96 -20.38 1.18 16.78
CA GLU A 96 -19.01 0.75 17.11
C GLU A 96 -17.90 1.63 16.47
N THR A 97 -18.23 2.50 15.50
CA THR A 97 -17.27 3.38 14.83
C THR A 97 -16.78 4.51 15.73
N ASP A 98 -17.67 5.16 16.47
CA ASP A 98 -17.34 6.39 17.20
C ASP A 98 -16.51 6.08 18.45
N ALA A 99 -16.78 4.95 19.10
CA ALA A 99 -15.96 4.42 20.19
C ALA A 99 -14.55 4.04 19.69
N ALA A 100 -14.44 3.38 18.53
CA ALA A 100 -13.15 3.02 17.94
C ALA A 100 -12.33 4.26 17.51
N ILE A 101 -12.99 5.30 16.99
CA ILE A 101 -12.35 6.59 16.64
C ILE A 101 -11.86 7.30 17.91
N ALA A 102 -12.64 7.32 18.98
CA ALA A 102 -12.23 7.91 20.26
C ALA A 102 -11.03 7.15 20.89
N GLU A 103 -11.01 5.82 20.84
CA GLU A 103 -9.89 5.00 21.32
C GLU A 103 -8.61 5.26 20.50
N LEU A 104 -8.72 5.35 19.16
CA LEU A 104 -7.62 5.72 18.27
C LEU A 104 -7.10 7.14 18.53
N GLN A 105 -7.97 8.12 18.75
CA GLN A 105 -7.58 9.49 19.09
C GLN A 105 -6.88 9.56 20.46
N ARG A 106 -7.34 8.76 21.45
CA ARG A 106 -6.68 8.63 22.76
C ARG A 106 -5.29 8.02 22.63
N ALA A 107 -5.15 6.94 21.86
CA ALA A 107 -3.87 6.30 21.59
C ALA A 107 -2.89 7.22 20.83
N LEU A 108 -3.38 8.00 19.85
CA LEU A 108 -2.56 8.97 19.11
C LEU A 108 -2.06 10.11 20.01
N SER A 109 -2.91 10.59 20.92
CA SER A 109 -2.54 11.58 21.93
C SER A 109 -1.51 11.04 22.93
N GLU A 110 -1.65 9.77 23.34
CA GLU A 110 -0.70 9.10 24.24
C GLU A 110 0.67 8.88 23.58
N VAL A 111 0.71 8.58 22.26
CA VAL A 111 1.95 8.49 21.48
C VAL A 111 2.61 9.87 21.31
N ASN A 112 1.86 10.91 20.97
CA ASN A 112 2.41 12.27 20.86
C ASN A 112 2.94 12.80 22.21
N ALA A 113 2.26 12.49 23.32
CA ALA A 113 2.75 12.81 24.66
C ALA A 113 4.08 12.10 24.99
N ARG A 114 4.25 10.83 24.56
CA ARG A 114 5.52 10.09 24.71
C ARG A 114 6.64 10.63 23.82
N ILE A 115 6.32 11.11 22.61
CA ILE A 115 7.30 11.74 21.71
C ILE A 115 7.80 13.07 22.30
N GLY A 116 6.91 13.91 22.85
CA GLY A 116 7.29 15.18 23.48
C GLY A 116 8.15 15.06 24.75
N VAL A 117 8.22 13.88 25.37
CA VAL A 117 9.10 13.60 26.53
C VAL A 117 10.53 13.23 26.10
N VAL A 118 10.79 12.95 24.82
CA VAL A 118 12.14 12.58 24.33
C VAL A 118 13.06 13.79 24.13
N GLU A 119 12.52 15.01 24.00
CA GLU A 119 13.32 16.22 23.76
C GLU A 119 13.98 16.81 25.02
N SER A 120 13.61 16.41 26.22
CA SER A 120 14.04 17.08 27.46
C SER A 120 15.10 16.38 28.31
N ASP A 121 15.48 15.12 28.02
CA ASP A 121 16.33 14.31 28.92
C ASP A 121 17.67 13.83 28.32
N GLN A 122 18.19 14.53 27.31
CA GLN A 122 19.59 14.34 26.85
C GLN A 122 20.62 15.03 27.75
N SER A 123 20.65 14.67 29.04
CA SER A 123 21.71 15.15 29.96
C SER A 123 22.25 14.09 30.92
N LYS A 124 22.82 12.99 30.38
CA LYS A 124 23.95 12.19 30.95
C LYS A 124 24.29 10.98 30.06
N SER A 125 25.15 11.17 29.07
CA SER A 125 25.91 10.06 28.45
C SER A 125 27.26 10.55 27.92
N PRO A 126 28.40 9.86 28.14
CA PRO A 126 29.74 10.42 27.89
C PRO A 126 30.14 10.62 26.41
N GLY A 127 29.25 10.33 25.46
CA GLY A 127 29.53 10.43 24.02
C GLY A 127 29.20 11.77 23.35
N HIS A 128 28.27 12.56 23.92
CA HIS A 128 27.67 13.70 23.21
C HIS A 128 28.63 14.86 22.89
N GLY A 129 29.67 15.07 23.70
CA GLY A 129 30.61 16.19 23.52
C GLY A 129 31.33 16.19 22.18
N LYS A 130 31.65 15.00 21.63
CA LYS A 130 32.31 14.87 20.32
C LYS A 130 31.35 15.09 19.14
N LEU A 131 30.06 14.80 19.32
CA LEU A 131 29.06 15.01 18.27
C LEU A 131 28.84 16.52 18.07
N HIS A 132 28.63 17.24 19.18
CA HIS A 132 28.41 18.68 19.16
C HIS A 132 29.62 19.48 18.65
N GLU A 133 30.85 19.02 18.95
CA GLU A 133 32.07 19.61 18.37
C GLU A 133 32.15 19.39 16.85
N LEU A 134 31.73 18.23 16.35
CA LEU A 134 31.69 17.94 14.92
C LEU A 134 30.58 18.72 14.21
N GLU A 135 29.39 18.87 14.81
CA GLU A 135 28.28 19.66 14.27
C GLU A 135 28.67 21.14 14.12
N MET A 136 29.28 21.76 15.14
CA MET A 136 29.80 23.14 15.02
C MET A 136 30.92 23.27 13.98
N ARG A 137 31.73 22.22 13.77
CA ARG A 137 32.76 22.21 12.71
C ARG A 137 32.14 22.07 11.31
N VAL A 138 31.03 21.36 11.16
CA VAL A 138 30.26 21.28 9.91
C VAL A 138 29.61 22.63 9.58
N GLU A 139 28.91 23.26 10.53
CA GLU A 139 28.32 24.60 10.31
C GLU A 139 29.38 25.66 9.96
N SER A 140 30.55 25.64 10.63
CA SER A 140 31.66 26.56 10.34
C SER A 140 32.27 26.35 8.94
N LEU A 141 32.38 25.09 8.49
CA LEU A 141 32.82 24.75 7.14
C LEU A 141 31.79 25.16 6.08
N GLU A 142 30.49 24.98 6.34
CA GLU A 142 29.42 25.42 5.44
C GLU A 142 29.32 26.95 5.35
N ALA A 143 29.53 27.67 6.45
CA ALA A 143 29.61 29.13 6.46
C ALA A 143 30.79 29.64 5.61
N SER A 144 31.94 29.00 5.71
CA SER A 144 33.12 29.30 4.89
C SER A 144 32.87 28.99 3.40
N LYS A 145 32.13 27.91 3.09
CA LYS A 145 31.73 27.57 1.72
C LYS A 145 30.77 28.61 1.10
N ARG A 146 29.87 29.20 1.89
CA ARG A 146 28.92 30.24 1.43
C ARG A 146 29.59 31.58 1.13
N LEU A 147 30.68 31.92 1.82
CA LEU A 147 31.47 33.14 1.54
C LEU A 147 32.44 32.97 0.35
N GLY A 148 32.76 31.74 -0.05
CA GLY A 148 33.62 31.44 -1.20
C GLY A 148 32.95 31.49 -2.58
N GLN A 149 31.62 31.72 -2.67
CA GLN A 149 30.88 31.72 -3.95
C GLN A 149 30.64 33.13 -4.52
N GLY A 150 31.55 34.07 -4.22
CA GLY A 150 31.60 35.39 -4.84
C GLY A 150 32.60 35.44 -6.00
N GLN A 151 32.07 35.46 -7.23
CA GLN A 151 32.76 35.81 -8.49
C GLN A 151 33.87 34.85 -9.02
N GLY A 152 33.64 34.29 -10.21
CA GLY A 152 34.72 34.26 -11.23
C GLY A 152 35.27 32.93 -11.78
N GLN A 153 34.56 31.79 -11.75
CA GLN A 153 35.06 30.55 -12.41
C GLN A 153 34.06 29.80 -13.31
N ASP A 154 32.96 30.41 -13.73
CA ASP A 154 31.92 29.74 -14.54
C ASP A 154 32.15 29.77 -16.07
N ARG A 155 33.33 30.23 -16.53
CA ARG A 155 33.70 30.22 -17.96
C ARG A 155 34.55 29.01 -18.35
N THR A 156 35.42 28.52 -17.45
CA THR A 156 36.32 27.40 -17.74
C THR A 156 35.60 26.04 -17.77
N PHE A 157 34.48 25.89 -17.06
CA PHE A 157 33.73 24.63 -17.02
C PHE A 157 32.96 24.35 -18.32
N LYS A 158 32.48 25.40 -19.01
CA LYS A 158 31.67 25.26 -20.23
C LYS A 158 32.51 24.89 -21.47
N ASP A 159 33.75 25.36 -21.51
CA ASP A 159 34.72 24.95 -22.53
C ASP A 159 35.18 23.50 -22.30
N ALA A 160 35.36 23.08 -21.03
CA ALA A 160 35.68 21.70 -20.68
C ALA A 160 34.57 20.68 -21.02
N ILE A 161 33.29 21.07 -20.98
CA ILE A 161 32.18 20.21 -21.43
C ILE A 161 32.18 20.05 -22.95
N SER A 162 32.48 21.13 -23.68
CA SER A 162 32.49 21.10 -25.15
C SER A 162 33.60 20.19 -25.69
N GLN A 163 34.74 20.12 -25.01
CA GLN A 163 35.86 19.24 -25.37
C GLN A 163 35.60 17.74 -25.06
N ASN A 164 34.63 17.42 -24.19
CA ASN A 164 34.27 16.03 -23.89
C ASN A 164 33.24 15.44 -24.87
N HIS A 165 32.41 16.28 -25.52
CA HIS A 165 31.40 15.79 -26.46
C HIS A 165 31.95 15.32 -27.82
N GLU A 166 33.21 15.60 -28.15
CA GLU A 166 33.87 14.97 -29.31
C GLU A 166 34.36 13.53 -29.04
N MET A 167 34.47 13.09 -27.78
CA MET A 167 34.93 11.73 -27.46
C MET A 167 33.80 10.68 -27.40
N GLU A 168 32.56 11.06 -27.07
CA GLU A 168 31.47 10.08 -26.94
C GLU A 168 30.91 9.58 -28.29
N ALA A 169 31.13 10.30 -29.40
CA ALA A 169 30.69 9.88 -30.74
C ALA A 169 31.54 8.74 -31.34
N SER A 170 32.67 8.37 -30.72
CA SER A 170 33.55 7.29 -31.19
C SER A 170 33.34 5.95 -30.47
N ALA A 171 32.52 5.92 -29.41
CA ALA A 171 32.37 4.76 -28.53
C ALA A 171 31.42 3.65 -29.03
N THR A 172 30.98 3.69 -30.30
CA THR A 172 30.30 2.54 -30.95
C THR A 172 31.31 1.63 -31.64
N GLY A 173 32.05 0.84 -30.86
CA GLY A 173 32.91 -0.23 -31.40
C GLY A 173 34.26 -0.41 -30.73
N ALA A 174 34.32 -0.61 -29.41
CA ALA A 174 35.54 -1.04 -28.73
C ALA A 174 35.24 -2.09 -27.66
N ALA A 175 36.04 -3.16 -27.63
CA ALA A 175 35.94 -4.23 -26.64
C ALA A 175 36.48 -3.77 -25.27
N VAL A 176 36.01 -4.40 -24.19
CA VAL A 176 36.46 -4.13 -22.81
C VAL A 176 37.96 -4.44 -22.68
N PRO A 177 38.79 -3.52 -22.13
CA PRO A 177 40.23 -3.71 -22.04
C PRO A 177 40.59 -4.67 -20.89
N THR A 178 41.02 -5.88 -21.24
CA THR A 178 41.66 -6.82 -20.33
C THR A 178 43.12 -6.42 -20.06
N ASN A 179 43.32 -5.43 -19.17
CA ASN A 179 44.67 -5.06 -18.70
C ASN A 179 45.22 -6.08 -17.69
N LEU A 180 45.52 -7.28 -18.19
CA LEU A 180 46.70 -8.02 -17.74
C LEU A 180 47.93 -7.34 -18.39
N PRO A 181 49.08 -7.23 -17.72
CA PRO A 181 50.28 -6.66 -18.34
C PRO A 181 50.65 -7.48 -19.58
N ASP A 182 50.74 -6.81 -20.73
CA ASP A 182 50.80 -7.48 -22.02
C ASP A 182 52.10 -8.28 -22.17
N ARG A 183 52.06 -9.38 -22.93
CA ARG A 183 53.14 -10.38 -22.95
C ARG A 183 54.47 -9.79 -23.44
N ASP A 184 54.41 -8.72 -24.23
CA ASP A 184 55.58 -8.00 -24.71
C ASP A 184 56.13 -6.97 -23.69
N THR A 185 55.31 -6.43 -22.77
CA THR A 185 55.83 -5.63 -21.63
C THR A 185 56.64 -6.49 -20.66
N PHE A 186 56.21 -7.73 -20.43
CA PHE A 186 56.97 -8.67 -19.60
C PHE A 186 58.28 -9.11 -20.28
N LYS A 187 58.27 -9.30 -21.61
CA LYS A 187 59.50 -9.52 -22.39
C LYS A 187 60.44 -8.31 -22.37
N HIS A 188 59.93 -7.08 -22.44
CA HIS A 188 60.78 -5.89 -22.35
C HIS A 188 61.43 -5.77 -20.97
N GLY A 189 60.72 -6.07 -19.89
CA GLY A 189 61.30 -6.14 -18.54
C GLY A 189 62.36 -7.25 -18.39
N LEU A 190 62.10 -8.44 -18.95
CA LEU A 190 63.10 -9.51 -19.01
C LEU A 190 64.33 -9.11 -19.84
N SER A 191 64.13 -8.54 -21.03
CA SER A 191 65.20 -8.10 -21.91
C SER A 191 66.03 -6.95 -21.32
N GLN A 192 65.42 -6.06 -20.54
CA GLN A 192 66.13 -5.00 -19.82
C GLN A 192 67.00 -5.58 -18.70
N ASN A 193 66.46 -6.52 -17.91
CA ASN A 193 67.21 -7.22 -16.86
C ASN A 193 68.32 -8.14 -17.43
N GLU A 194 68.09 -8.80 -18.57
CA GLU A 194 69.10 -9.58 -19.30
C GLU A 194 70.22 -8.67 -19.86
N MET A 195 69.87 -7.46 -20.31
CA MET A 195 70.84 -6.47 -20.79
C MET A 195 71.68 -5.88 -19.65
N GLU A 196 71.08 -5.62 -18.47
CA GLU A 196 71.81 -5.21 -17.27
C GLU A 196 72.71 -6.34 -16.73
N ALA A 197 72.23 -7.59 -16.68
CA ALA A 197 73.04 -8.74 -16.28
C ALA A 197 74.23 -8.98 -17.23
N SER A 198 73.99 -8.91 -18.55
CA SER A 198 75.04 -9.01 -19.57
C SER A 198 76.05 -7.84 -19.49
N ALA A 199 75.59 -6.63 -19.13
CA ALA A 199 76.48 -5.50 -18.89
C ALA A 199 77.37 -5.71 -17.64
N THR A 200 76.85 -6.33 -16.57
CA THR A 200 77.67 -6.68 -15.39
C THR A 200 78.70 -7.77 -15.69
N ASP A 201 78.35 -8.82 -16.43
CA ASP A 201 79.30 -9.85 -16.86
C ASP A 201 80.38 -9.27 -17.80
N ALA A 202 79.98 -8.43 -18.76
CA ALA A 202 80.92 -7.74 -19.62
C ALA A 202 81.88 -6.84 -18.83
N ALA A 203 81.40 -6.13 -17.80
CA ALA A 203 82.26 -5.33 -16.92
C ALA A 203 83.24 -6.19 -16.11
N LEU A 204 82.80 -7.37 -15.64
CA LEU A 204 83.65 -8.31 -14.92
C LEU A 204 84.79 -8.84 -15.83
N VAL A 205 84.45 -9.31 -17.04
CA VAL A 205 85.42 -9.81 -18.03
C VAL A 205 86.41 -8.72 -18.47
N HIS A 206 85.96 -7.46 -18.64
CA HIS A 206 86.86 -6.34 -18.90
C HIS A 206 87.78 -6.03 -17.70
N SER A 207 87.31 -6.21 -16.47
CA SER A 207 88.14 -6.03 -15.27
C SER A 207 89.22 -7.11 -15.17
N GLU A 208 88.86 -8.38 -15.42
CA GLU A 208 89.81 -9.49 -15.46
C GLU A 208 90.84 -9.32 -16.59
N HIS A 209 90.39 -9.00 -17.81
CA HIS A 209 91.30 -8.78 -18.94
C HIS A 209 92.32 -7.66 -18.67
N ARG A 210 91.92 -6.59 -17.96
CA ARG A 210 92.84 -5.52 -17.55
C ARG A 210 93.83 -5.96 -16.47
N ILE A 211 93.43 -6.85 -15.56
CA ILE A 211 94.35 -7.45 -14.58
C ILE A 211 95.36 -8.35 -15.33
N THR A 212 94.90 -9.22 -16.22
CA THR A 212 95.78 -10.12 -17.00
C THR A 212 96.73 -9.36 -17.91
N GLN A 213 96.27 -8.32 -18.64
CA GLN A 213 97.16 -7.45 -19.42
C GLN A 213 98.20 -6.77 -18.54
N ARG A 214 97.83 -6.27 -17.35
CA ARG A 214 98.77 -5.61 -16.44
C ARG A 214 99.77 -6.60 -15.84
N GLN A 215 99.38 -7.85 -15.60
CA GLN A 215 100.27 -8.94 -15.22
C GLN A 215 101.30 -9.24 -16.32
N VAL A 216 100.86 -9.33 -17.59
CA VAL A 216 101.73 -9.56 -18.75
C VAL A 216 102.68 -8.38 -18.97
N GLN A 217 102.21 -7.14 -18.86
CA GLN A 217 103.05 -5.94 -18.97
C GLN A 217 104.15 -5.94 -17.89
N LEU A 218 103.81 -6.27 -16.64
CA LEU A 218 104.78 -6.36 -15.54
C LEU A 218 105.80 -7.49 -15.73
N LEU A 219 105.42 -8.60 -16.38
CA LEU A 219 106.35 -9.69 -16.73
C LEU A 219 107.29 -9.26 -17.87
N GLN A 220 106.79 -8.57 -18.90
CA GLN A 220 107.61 -8.03 -19.98
C GLN A 220 108.58 -6.95 -19.49
N ASP A 221 108.12 -6.06 -18.59
CA ASP A 221 108.98 -5.06 -17.94
C ASP A 221 109.99 -5.71 -16.96
N ALA A 222 109.70 -6.92 -16.44
CA ALA A 222 110.65 -7.68 -15.63
C ALA A 222 111.74 -8.33 -16.49
N ASP A 223 111.39 -9.03 -17.57
CA ASP A 223 112.36 -9.63 -18.50
C ASP A 223 113.27 -8.56 -19.12
N ALA A 224 112.73 -7.43 -19.57
CA ALA A 224 113.50 -6.31 -20.10
C ALA A 224 114.45 -5.64 -19.07
N ARG A 225 114.26 -5.93 -17.78
CA ARG A 225 115.18 -5.53 -16.69
C ARG A 225 116.19 -6.62 -16.35
N VAL A 226 115.85 -7.91 -16.53
CA VAL A 226 116.79 -9.03 -16.39
C VAL A 226 117.87 -8.96 -17.47
N ASP A 227 117.51 -8.71 -18.73
CA ASP A 227 118.46 -8.56 -19.85
C ASP A 227 119.47 -7.39 -19.67
N LYS A 228 119.15 -6.41 -18.82
CA LYS A 228 120.04 -5.27 -18.52
C LYS A 228 120.96 -5.49 -17.32
N VAL A 229 120.78 -6.57 -16.56
CA VAL A 229 121.64 -6.92 -15.42
C VAL A 229 122.44 -8.16 -15.78
N GLY A 230 123.57 -7.97 -16.45
CA GLY A 230 124.57 -9.02 -16.65
C GLY A 230 125.15 -9.45 -15.30
N ILE A 231 124.59 -10.49 -14.68
CA ILE A 231 125.07 -11.04 -13.41
C ILE A 231 126.28 -11.95 -13.70
N PRO A 232 127.49 -11.65 -13.18
CA PRO A 232 128.62 -12.55 -13.30
C PRO A 232 128.40 -13.80 -12.43
N THR A 233 128.60 -14.98 -13.00
CA THR A 233 128.50 -16.28 -12.33
C THR A 233 129.55 -16.42 -11.24
N GLY A 234 129.12 -16.68 -9.99
CA GLY A 234 130.07 -16.88 -8.89
C GLY A 234 129.54 -16.66 -7.47
N ARG A 235 128.42 -17.28 -7.07
CA ARG A 235 127.95 -17.34 -5.65
C ARG A 235 126.90 -18.42 -5.35
N GLU A 236 126.94 -19.53 -6.07
CA GLU A 236 125.86 -20.54 -6.15
C GLU A 236 125.48 -21.19 -4.80
N SER A 237 126.42 -21.34 -3.86
CA SER A 237 126.19 -22.10 -2.63
C SER A 237 125.28 -21.40 -1.60
N LYS A 238 125.22 -20.05 -1.55
CA LYS A 238 124.32 -19.32 -0.65
C LYS A 238 122.96 -19.00 -1.29
N HIS A 239 122.91 -18.88 -2.61
CA HIS A 239 121.66 -18.65 -3.34
C HIS A 239 120.76 -19.88 -3.26
N HIS A 240 121.33 -21.08 -3.47
CA HIS A 240 120.56 -22.33 -3.44
C HIS A 240 119.89 -22.60 -2.08
N GLN A 241 120.54 -22.25 -0.96
CA GLN A 241 119.95 -22.40 0.38
C GLN A 241 118.80 -21.40 0.64
N ALA A 242 118.92 -20.17 0.12
CA ALA A 242 117.83 -19.18 0.19
C ALA A 242 116.65 -19.57 -0.72
N GLU A 243 116.92 -20.04 -1.94
CA GLU A 243 115.91 -20.55 -2.88
C GLU A 243 115.17 -21.75 -2.32
N GLN A 244 115.87 -22.74 -1.74
CA GLN A 244 115.22 -23.87 -1.07
C GLN A 244 114.32 -23.40 0.10
N SER A 245 114.76 -22.42 0.89
CA SER A 245 113.95 -21.87 1.98
C SER A 245 112.73 -21.08 1.50
N VAL A 246 112.85 -20.36 0.37
CA VAL A 246 111.74 -19.60 -0.22
C VAL A 246 110.75 -20.53 -0.91
N CYS A 247 111.22 -21.53 -1.66
CA CYS A 247 110.36 -22.57 -2.24
C CYS A 247 109.61 -23.34 -1.16
N GLY A 248 110.28 -23.76 -0.08
CA GLY A 248 109.63 -24.41 1.07
C GLY A 248 108.57 -23.53 1.73
N ALA A 249 108.84 -22.25 1.93
CA ALA A 249 107.86 -21.30 2.48
C ALA A 249 106.66 -21.07 1.55
N TYR A 250 106.89 -21.00 0.23
CA TYR A 250 105.81 -20.93 -0.77
C TYR A 250 104.98 -22.21 -0.76
N GLU A 251 105.59 -23.39 -0.79
CA GLU A 251 104.90 -24.67 -0.71
C GLU A 251 104.06 -24.80 0.58
N ASP A 252 104.57 -24.35 1.72
CA ASP A 252 103.83 -24.37 3.00
C ASP A 252 102.64 -23.41 3.00
N VAL A 253 102.79 -22.21 2.45
CA VAL A 253 101.66 -21.27 2.26
C VAL A 253 100.61 -21.89 1.34
N ASP A 254 101.04 -22.52 0.24
CA ASP A 254 100.15 -23.11 -0.76
C ASP A 254 99.47 -24.39 -0.25
N ARG A 255 100.16 -25.20 0.57
CA ARG A 255 99.58 -26.33 1.33
C ARG A 255 98.53 -25.88 2.35
N ARG A 256 98.69 -24.70 2.96
CA ARG A 256 97.70 -24.13 3.90
C ARG A 256 96.53 -23.46 3.19
N LYS A 257 96.77 -22.82 2.05
CA LYS A 257 95.77 -22.04 1.30
C LYS A 257 94.85 -22.91 0.45
N ARG A 258 95.35 -23.99 -0.16
CA ARG A 258 94.55 -24.96 -0.93
C ARG A 258 93.34 -25.54 -0.16
N PRO A 259 93.48 -26.12 1.06
CA PRO A 259 92.34 -26.68 1.78
C PRO A 259 91.34 -25.59 2.19
N LEU A 260 91.80 -24.43 2.65
CA LEU A 260 90.89 -23.31 2.99
C LEU A 260 90.03 -22.89 1.78
N MET A 261 90.65 -22.73 0.60
CA MET A 261 89.91 -22.41 -0.63
C MET A 261 88.97 -23.54 -1.07
N HIS A 262 89.37 -24.80 -0.90
CA HIS A 262 88.51 -25.95 -1.19
C HIS A 262 87.29 -25.99 -0.26
N ASP A 263 87.49 -25.79 1.04
CA ASP A 263 86.44 -25.80 2.05
C ASP A 263 85.47 -24.61 1.89
N ASP A 264 85.99 -23.41 1.58
CA ASP A 264 85.16 -22.23 1.28
C ASP A 264 84.32 -22.40 0.01
N VAL A 265 84.90 -22.99 -1.05
CA VAL A 265 84.19 -23.33 -2.30
C VAL A 265 83.13 -24.41 -2.03
N GLN A 266 83.48 -25.47 -1.31
CA GLN A 266 82.56 -26.56 -0.97
C GLN A 266 81.40 -26.07 -0.09
N ALA A 267 81.66 -25.23 0.92
CA ALA A 267 80.63 -24.62 1.75
C ALA A 267 79.72 -23.68 0.94
N SER A 268 80.28 -22.94 -0.02
CA SER A 268 79.51 -22.09 -0.93
C SER A 268 78.60 -22.91 -1.86
N GLN A 269 79.12 -24.02 -2.38
CA GLN A 269 78.38 -24.94 -3.24
C GLN A 269 77.27 -25.68 -2.47
N GLN A 270 77.49 -26.05 -1.21
CA GLN A 270 76.44 -26.58 -0.33
C GLN A 270 75.33 -25.55 -0.05
N ARG A 271 75.67 -24.28 0.22
CA ARG A 271 74.67 -23.21 0.39
C ARG A 271 73.82 -23.01 -0.87
N LEU A 272 74.44 -23.04 -2.05
CA LEU A 272 73.73 -22.96 -3.34
C LEU A 272 72.80 -24.17 -3.54
N GLN A 273 73.23 -25.39 -3.21
CA GLN A 273 72.40 -26.60 -3.32
C GLN A 273 71.14 -26.53 -2.44
N VAL A 274 71.26 -26.05 -1.20
CA VAL A 274 70.10 -25.84 -0.31
C VAL A 274 69.16 -24.78 -0.90
N SER A 275 69.69 -23.64 -1.34
CA SER A 275 68.89 -22.59 -1.96
C SER A 275 68.15 -23.07 -3.22
N HIS A 276 68.77 -23.90 -4.06
CA HIS A 276 68.09 -24.52 -5.21
C HIS A 276 66.96 -25.48 -4.80
N ALA A 277 67.10 -26.20 -3.69
CA ALA A 277 66.03 -27.04 -3.15
C ALA A 277 64.84 -26.20 -2.67
N ASP A 278 65.11 -25.13 -1.91
CA ASP A 278 64.09 -24.18 -1.41
C ASP A 278 63.34 -23.48 -2.56
N ILE A 279 64.06 -23.08 -3.61
CA ILE A 279 63.47 -22.53 -4.85
C ILE A 279 62.59 -23.59 -5.53
N GLY A 280 63.06 -24.84 -5.62
CA GLY A 280 62.30 -25.95 -6.19
C GLY A 280 60.98 -26.23 -5.46
N ASP A 281 60.98 -26.18 -4.13
CA ASP A 281 59.76 -26.34 -3.32
C ASP A 281 58.84 -25.12 -3.35
N SER A 282 59.40 -23.92 -3.51
CA SER A 282 58.66 -22.70 -3.81
C SER A 282 57.95 -22.79 -5.16
N MET A 283 58.63 -23.25 -6.21
CA MET A 283 58.03 -23.48 -7.55
C MET A 283 56.91 -24.53 -7.52
N LYS A 284 57.09 -25.65 -6.81
CA LYS A 284 56.01 -26.64 -6.60
C LYS A 284 54.80 -26.03 -5.88
N SER A 285 55.03 -25.08 -4.97
CA SER A 285 53.98 -24.38 -4.23
C SER A 285 53.23 -23.37 -5.10
N ILE A 286 53.95 -22.61 -5.93
CA ILE A 286 53.36 -21.72 -6.96
C ILE A 286 52.47 -22.55 -7.91
N GLY A 287 52.97 -23.66 -8.45
CA GLY A 287 52.18 -24.54 -9.33
C GLY A 287 50.95 -25.20 -8.67
N ARG A 288 50.91 -25.29 -7.33
CA ARG A 288 49.67 -25.67 -6.59
C ARG A 288 48.69 -24.49 -6.50
N LEU A 289 49.18 -23.28 -6.23
CA LEU A 289 48.37 -22.08 -6.17
C LEU A 289 47.76 -21.73 -7.54
N GLU A 290 48.52 -21.82 -8.63
CA GLU A 290 48.03 -21.60 -10.01
C GLU A 290 46.87 -22.53 -10.38
N LYS A 291 46.96 -23.81 -10.00
CA LYS A 291 45.88 -24.79 -10.18
C LYS A 291 44.64 -24.42 -9.36
N SER A 292 44.84 -23.95 -8.12
CA SER A 292 43.76 -23.48 -7.26
C SER A 292 43.06 -22.24 -7.84
N ILE A 293 43.83 -21.23 -8.27
CA ILE A 293 43.33 -20.02 -8.95
C ILE A 293 42.56 -20.40 -10.23
N SER A 294 43.09 -21.32 -11.03
CA SER A 294 42.43 -21.81 -12.25
C SER A 294 41.10 -22.52 -11.96
N SER A 295 41.01 -23.27 -10.86
CA SER A 295 39.77 -23.89 -10.41
C SER A 295 38.75 -22.85 -9.92
N LEU A 296 39.21 -21.91 -9.09
CA LEU A 296 38.39 -20.85 -8.52
C LEU A 296 37.82 -19.92 -9.60
N ASN A 297 38.61 -19.58 -10.62
CA ASN A 297 38.14 -18.81 -11.78
C ASN A 297 37.05 -19.55 -12.57
N ARG A 298 37.14 -20.88 -12.74
CA ARG A 298 36.07 -21.67 -13.38
C ARG A 298 34.78 -21.69 -12.55
N GLN A 299 34.89 -21.73 -11.22
CA GLN A 299 33.73 -21.60 -10.34
C GLN A 299 33.12 -20.19 -10.42
N HIS A 300 33.95 -19.15 -10.42
CA HIS A 300 33.51 -17.77 -10.54
C HIS A 300 32.78 -17.50 -11.87
N THR A 301 33.28 -18.00 -13.01
CA THR A 301 32.58 -17.85 -14.30
C THR A 301 31.25 -18.61 -14.33
N GLY A 302 31.19 -19.81 -13.74
CA GLY A 302 29.93 -20.57 -13.58
C GLY A 302 28.89 -19.80 -12.77
N LEU A 303 29.26 -19.37 -11.56
CA LEU A 303 28.39 -18.57 -10.68
C LEU A 303 27.97 -17.23 -11.32
N THR A 304 28.84 -16.61 -12.11
CA THR A 304 28.50 -15.38 -12.86
C THR A 304 27.44 -15.65 -13.94
N GLY A 305 27.52 -16.80 -14.62
CA GLY A 305 26.49 -17.24 -15.58
C GLY A 305 25.15 -17.56 -14.91
N GLU A 306 25.16 -18.26 -13.77
CA GLU A 306 23.96 -18.53 -12.97
C GLU A 306 23.32 -17.24 -12.47
N MET A 307 24.12 -16.29 -11.96
CA MET A 307 23.67 -14.97 -11.54
C MET A 307 23.03 -14.18 -12.70
N TRP A 308 23.60 -14.25 -13.91
CA TRP A 308 23.03 -13.60 -15.08
C TRP A 308 21.69 -14.22 -15.50
N SER A 309 21.61 -15.56 -15.51
CA SER A 309 20.36 -16.29 -15.76
C SER A 309 19.27 -15.92 -14.72
N MET A 310 19.62 -15.89 -13.43
CA MET A 310 18.73 -15.49 -12.35
C MET A 310 18.29 -14.02 -12.50
N LYS A 311 19.18 -13.12 -12.91
CA LYS A 311 18.84 -11.71 -13.15
C LYS A 311 17.80 -11.55 -14.26
N GLU A 312 17.88 -12.37 -15.30
CA GLU A 312 16.90 -12.38 -16.39
C GLU A 312 15.55 -13.00 -15.95
N THR A 313 15.53 -14.04 -15.10
CA THR A 313 14.26 -14.54 -14.53
C THR A 313 13.60 -13.52 -13.62
N VAL A 314 14.37 -12.80 -12.78
CA VAL A 314 13.87 -11.68 -11.96
C VAL A 314 13.27 -10.58 -12.84
N ARG A 315 13.94 -10.19 -13.93
CA ARG A 315 13.42 -9.19 -14.88
C ARG A 315 12.08 -9.64 -15.50
N LYS A 316 11.96 -10.91 -15.91
CA LYS A 316 10.71 -11.47 -16.46
C LYS A 316 9.57 -11.51 -15.45
N LEU A 317 9.86 -11.92 -14.21
CA LEU A 317 8.90 -11.92 -13.12
C LEU A 317 8.43 -10.49 -12.78
N GLN A 318 9.34 -9.53 -12.77
CA GLN A 318 9.02 -8.12 -12.50
C GLN A 318 8.12 -7.52 -13.59
N ALA A 319 8.33 -7.88 -14.86
CA ALA A 319 7.42 -7.52 -15.96
C ALA A 319 6.02 -8.15 -15.82
N HIS A 320 5.94 -9.43 -15.39
CA HIS A 320 4.66 -10.08 -15.09
C HIS A 320 3.92 -9.46 -13.90
N ILE A 321 4.65 -9.05 -12.85
CA ILE A 321 4.07 -8.36 -11.69
C ILE A 321 3.47 -7.02 -12.12
N GLN A 322 4.13 -6.27 -13.00
CA GLN A 322 3.59 -5.01 -13.52
C GLN A 322 2.31 -5.24 -14.33
N ASP A 323 2.31 -6.16 -15.30
CA ASP A 323 1.12 -6.50 -16.11
C ASP A 323 -0.08 -6.97 -15.25
N LEU A 324 0.18 -7.74 -14.17
CA LEU A 324 -0.85 -8.12 -13.21
C LEU A 324 -1.36 -6.93 -12.37
N SER A 325 -0.48 -5.98 -12.02
CA SER A 325 -0.87 -4.75 -11.32
C SER A 325 -1.77 -3.87 -12.19
N ASP A 326 -1.38 -3.65 -13.44
CA ASP A 326 -2.14 -2.85 -14.41
C ASP A 326 -3.54 -3.45 -14.65
N LYS A 327 -3.63 -4.79 -14.75
CA LYS A 327 -4.90 -5.53 -14.84
C LYS A 327 -5.74 -5.40 -13.56
N TYR A 328 -5.13 -5.48 -12.39
CA TYR A 328 -5.82 -5.29 -11.12
C TYR A 328 -6.41 -3.88 -11.03
N GLU A 329 -5.66 -2.84 -11.37
CA GLU A 329 -6.17 -1.47 -11.40
C GLU A 329 -7.32 -1.28 -12.41
N ALA A 330 -7.21 -1.84 -13.62
CA ALA A 330 -8.29 -1.78 -14.61
C ALA A 330 -9.59 -2.47 -14.13
N THR A 331 -9.47 -3.58 -13.40
CA THR A 331 -10.65 -4.25 -12.79
C THR A 331 -11.25 -3.44 -11.64
N GLN A 332 -10.42 -2.81 -10.79
CA GLN A 332 -10.89 -1.91 -9.72
C GLN A 332 -11.61 -0.65 -10.27
N GLN A 333 -11.10 -0.06 -11.36
CA GLN A 333 -11.76 1.03 -12.06
C GLN A 333 -13.11 0.60 -12.67
N SER A 334 -13.17 -0.61 -13.22
CA SER A 334 -14.42 -1.18 -13.75
C SER A 334 -15.46 -1.46 -12.66
N LEU A 335 -15.02 -1.99 -11.51
CA LEU A 335 -15.88 -2.28 -10.36
C LEU A 335 -16.43 -1.01 -9.71
N SER A 336 -15.60 0.00 -9.49
CA SER A 336 -16.05 1.30 -8.95
C SER A 336 -17.01 2.03 -9.90
N LYS A 337 -16.80 1.94 -11.23
CA LYS A 337 -17.75 2.43 -12.23
C LYS A 337 -19.10 1.71 -12.16
N LEU A 338 -19.09 0.37 -12.07
CA LEU A 338 -20.32 -0.42 -11.97
C LEU A 338 -21.08 -0.14 -10.65
N GLN A 339 -20.35 -0.02 -9.54
CA GLN A 339 -20.91 0.35 -8.23
C GLN A 339 -21.57 1.73 -8.27
N ARG A 340 -20.94 2.70 -8.95
CA ARG A 340 -21.53 4.04 -9.17
C ARG A 340 -22.81 3.95 -10.00
N GLN A 341 -22.82 3.23 -11.12
CA GLN A 341 -24.00 3.03 -11.97
C GLN A 341 -25.15 2.35 -11.21
N MET A 342 -24.83 1.35 -10.38
CA MET A 342 -25.80 0.67 -9.51
C MET A 342 -26.40 1.63 -8.49
N ASN A 343 -25.58 2.45 -7.82
CA ASN A 343 -26.03 3.43 -6.83
C ASN A 343 -26.88 4.54 -7.47
N GLU A 344 -26.49 5.05 -8.64
CA GLU A 344 -27.28 6.03 -9.42
C GLU A 344 -28.63 5.42 -9.85
N SER A 345 -28.63 4.18 -10.34
CA SER A 345 -29.86 3.45 -10.67
C SER A 345 -30.79 3.29 -9.45
N LEU A 346 -30.25 2.80 -8.33
CA LEU A 346 -30.99 2.61 -7.08
C LEU A 346 -31.58 3.93 -6.55
N ALA A 347 -30.79 5.02 -6.58
CA ALA A 347 -31.27 6.35 -6.19
C ALA A 347 -32.45 6.82 -7.06
N THR A 348 -32.38 6.65 -8.39
CA THR A 348 -33.51 6.99 -9.26
C THR A 348 -34.72 6.08 -9.04
N SER A 349 -34.53 4.82 -8.66
CA SER A 349 -35.64 3.90 -8.33
C SER A 349 -36.34 4.35 -7.05
N LEU A 350 -35.58 4.64 -5.98
CA LEU A 350 -36.10 5.14 -4.71
C LEU A 350 -36.84 6.48 -4.88
N GLN A 351 -36.31 7.40 -5.69
CA GLN A 351 -36.99 8.65 -6.01
C GLN A 351 -38.32 8.44 -6.73
N ARG A 352 -38.40 7.50 -7.69
CA ARG A 352 -39.66 7.16 -8.36
C ARG A 352 -40.67 6.57 -7.38
N GLU A 353 -40.20 5.70 -6.48
CA GLU A 353 -41.05 5.03 -5.48
C GLU A 353 -41.62 6.03 -4.46
N ASN A 354 -40.79 6.91 -3.90
CA ASN A 354 -41.23 8.00 -3.03
C ASN A 354 -42.26 8.90 -3.74
N ALA A 355 -41.99 9.31 -4.99
CA ALA A 355 -42.92 10.09 -5.80
C ALA A 355 -44.20 9.33 -6.17
N THR A 356 -44.24 7.99 -6.12
CA THR A 356 -45.49 7.23 -6.21
C THR A 356 -46.23 7.17 -4.87
N GLN A 357 -45.52 7.06 -3.74
CA GLN A 357 -46.12 7.08 -2.41
C GLN A 357 -46.77 8.43 -2.10
N GLU A 358 -46.11 9.55 -2.41
CA GLU A 358 -46.68 10.91 -2.26
C GLU A 358 -47.98 11.06 -3.06
N ARG A 359 -48.00 10.64 -4.33
CA ARG A 359 -49.21 10.69 -5.17
C ARG A 359 -50.33 9.76 -4.69
N LEU A 360 -50.00 8.62 -4.08
CA LEU A 360 -51.00 7.74 -3.47
C LEU A 360 -51.62 8.39 -2.23
N LEU A 361 -50.81 9.01 -1.36
CA LEU A 361 -51.30 9.77 -0.21
C LEU A 361 -52.20 10.94 -0.61
N GLU A 362 -51.84 11.69 -1.66
CA GLU A 362 -52.69 12.76 -2.23
C GLU A 362 -54.02 12.22 -2.79
N ALA A 363 -53.98 11.05 -3.46
CA ALA A 363 -55.18 10.40 -3.99
C ALA A 363 -56.10 9.88 -2.88
N GLU A 364 -55.55 9.26 -1.82
CA GLU A 364 -56.31 8.82 -0.65
C GLU A 364 -56.95 10.00 0.10
N ALA A 365 -56.20 11.09 0.29
CA ALA A 365 -56.72 12.33 0.90
C ALA A 365 -57.87 12.92 0.06
N SER A 366 -57.73 12.94 -1.26
CA SER A 366 -58.77 13.38 -2.19
C SER A 366 -60.01 12.47 -2.15
N GLN A 367 -59.81 11.15 -2.12
CA GLN A 367 -60.89 10.17 -2.01
C GLN A 367 -61.66 10.33 -0.69
N LYS A 368 -60.96 10.59 0.42
CA LYS A 368 -61.57 10.87 1.72
C LYS A 368 -62.46 12.12 1.66
N GLN A 369 -61.98 13.22 1.07
CA GLN A 369 -62.79 14.44 0.89
C GLN A 369 -64.05 14.19 0.06
N VAL A 370 -63.94 13.39 -1.02
CA VAL A 370 -65.11 13.02 -1.84
C VAL A 370 -66.13 12.20 -1.04
N LEU A 371 -65.68 11.26 -0.19
CA LEU A 371 -66.56 10.48 0.68
C LEU A 371 -67.25 11.34 1.76
N GLU A 372 -66.53 12.28 2.37
CA GLU A 372 -67.09 13.23 3.34
C GLU A 372 -68.12 14.17 2.69
N ALA A 373 -67.83 14.69 1.50
CA ALA A 373 -68.76 15.51 0.73
C ALA A 373 -70.01 14.72 0.30
N ALA A 374 -69.85 13.45 -0.10
CA ALA A 374 -70.97 12.57 -0.45
C ALA A 374 -71.87 12.28 0.76
N ALA A 375 -71.30 12.08 1.95
CA ALA A 375 -72.05 11.86 3.19
C ALA A 375 -72.89 13.10 3.58
N GLU A 376 -72.32 14.31 3.50
CA GLU A 376 -73.07 15.54 3.79
C GLU A 376 -74.15 15.81 2.72
N ALA A 377 -73.86 15.53 1.45
CA ALA A 377 -74.88 15.59 0.38
C ALA A 377 -76.04 14.60 0.63
N GLN A 378 -75.75 13.37 1.07
CA GLN A 378 -76.77 12.38 1.41
C GLN A 378 -77.65 12.82 2.58
N LYS A 379 -77.06 13.46 3.60
CA LYS A 379 -77.78 14.08 4.73
C LYS A 379 -78.69 15.22 4.28
N ILE A 380 -78.23 16.07 3.34
CA ILE A 380 -79.06 17.11 2.71
C ILE A 380 -80.23 16.47 1.96
N VAL A 381 -80.00 15.47 1.12
CA VAL A 381 -81.06 14.75 0.38
C VAL A 381 -82.10 14.17 1.36
N LEU A 382 -81.68 13.45 2.40
CA LEU A 382 -82.58 12.90 3.41
C LEU A 382 -83.38 13.96 4.19
N SER A 383 -82.87 15.19 4.29
CA SER A 383 -83.61 16.32 4.88
C SER A 383 -84.65 16.89 3.91
N LEU A 384 -84.31 16.98 2.62
CA LEU A 384 -85.20 17.48 1.57
C LEU A 384 -86.32 16.48 1.30
N THR A 385 -86.05 15.18 1.19
CA THR A 385 -87.06 14.12 1.04
C THR A 385 -88.09 14.16 2.18
N ARG A 386 -87.65 14.35 3.43
CA ARG A 386 -88.57 14.52 4.57
C ARG A 386 -89.43 15.78 4.46
N ARG A 387 -88.87 16.90 3.97
CA ARG A 387 -89.63 18.15 3.76
C ARG A 387 -90.63 18.03 2.62
N VAL A 388 -90.27 17.40 1.51
CA VAL A 388 -91.16 17.16 0.36
C VAL A 388 -92.33 16.27 0.79
N GLY A 389 -92.07 15.12 1.42
CA GLY A 389 -93.13 14.24 1.93
C GLY A 389 -94.04 14.91 2.95
N ALA A 390 -93.53 15.81 3.80
CA ALA A 390 -94.36 16.62 4.69
C ALA A 390 -95.30 17.57 3.92
N VAL A 391 -94.81 18.22 2.87
CA VAL A 391 -95.63 19.09 2.01
C VAL A 391 -96.71 18.28 1.28
N GLU A 392 -96.36 17.13 0.71
CA GLU A 392 -97.30 16.21 0.04
C GLU A 392 -98.42 15.77 0.99
N VAL A 393 -98.09 15.38 2.23
CA VAL A 393 -99.11 15.03 3.25
C VAL A 393 -99.99 16.22 3.62
N THR A 394 -99.44 17.44 3.75
CA THR A 394 -100.27 18.62 4.02
C THR A 394 -101.19 18.96 2.85
N HIS A 395 -100.75 18.76 1.60
CA HIS A 395 -101.57 18.95 0.40
C HIS A 395 -102.73 17.95 0.38
N MET A 396 -102.44 16.65 0.53
CA MET A 396 -103.46 15.60 0.59
C MET A 396 -104.49 15.82 1.71
N ASN A 397 -104.05 16.31 2.87
CA ASN A 397 -104.95 16.63 3.97
C ASN A 397 -105.81 17.87 3.67
N ALA A 398 -105.27 18.89 3.01
CA ALA A 398 -106.03 20.06 2.57
C ALA A 398 -107.07 19.70 1.49
N GLU A 399 -106.71 18.86 0.52
CA GLU A 399 -107.64 18.33 -0.49
C GLU A 399 -108.77 17.53 0.16
N ARG A 400 -108.45 16.62 1.10
CA ARG A 400 -109.44 15.86 1.86
C ARG A 400 -110.38 16.78 2.65
N ALA A 401 -109.83 17.78 3.36
CA ALA A 401 -110.63 18.74 4.10
C ALA A 401 -111.56 19.55 3.19
N ALA A 402 -111.09 19.97 2.02
CA ALA A 402 -111.91 20.66 1.02
C ALA A 402 -113.06 19.77 0.48
N VAL A 403 -112.80 18.49 0.23
CA VAL A 403 -113.84 17.52 -0.16
C VAL A 403 -114.87 17.32 0.97
N VAL A 404 -114.43 17.15 2.22
CA VAL A 404 -115.33 17.02 3.38
C VAL A 404 -116.22 18.26 3.51
N ALA A 405 -115.64 19.46 3.51
CA ALA A 405 -116.39 20.72 3.57
C ALA A 405 -117.37 20.89 2.40
N ALA A 406 -117.02 20.43 1.19
CA ALA A 406 -117.92 20.41 0.03
C ALA A 406 -119.08 19.41 0.21
N THR A 407 -118.84 18.25 0.86
CA THR A 407 -119.91 17.29 1.17
C THR A 407 -120.81 17.77 2.31
N GLU A 408 -120.27 18.41 3.35
CA GLU A 408 -121.05 18.99 4.45
C GLU A 408 -121.93 20.16 3.97
N THR A 409 -121.38 21.07 3.17
CA THR A 409 -122.17 22.16 2.56
C THR A 409 -123.24 21.64 1.59
N ARG A 410 -123.00 20.51 0.92
CA ARG A 410 -124.02 19.82 0.12
C ARG A 410 -125.11 19.21 1.00
N GLN A 411 -124.75 18.49 2.06
CA GLN A 411 -125.71 17.91 3.01
C GLN A 411 -126.56 18.99 3.70
N LEU A 412 -125.96 20.11 4.09
CA LEU A 412 -126.69 21.26 4.65
C LEU A 412 -127.67 21.86 3.63
N ARG A 413 -127.30 21.97 2.34
CA ARG A 413 -128.24 22.37 1.28
C ARG A 413 -129.38 21.37 1.10
N GLU A 414 -129.08 20.07 1.12
CA GLU A 414 -130.10 19.01 1.03
C GLU A 414 -131.03 19.02 2.26
N GLN A 415 -130.51 19.26 3.47
CA GLN A 415 -131.30 19.44 4.69
C GLN A 415 -132.16 20.71 4.67
N ILE A 416 -131.65 21.84 4.16
CA ILE A 416 -132.46 23.07 4.01
C ILE A 416 -133.61 22.84 3.03
N MET A 417 -133.34 22.18 1.88
CA MET A 417 -134.38 21.83 0.90
C MET A 417 -135.42 20.84 1.44
N LEU A 418 -135.05 19.98 2.41
CA LEU A 418 -135.97 19.11 3.15
C LEU A 418 -136.71 19.83 4.29
N GLY A 419 -136.07 20.82 4.91
CA GLY A 419 -136.68 21.69 5.92
C GLY A 419 -137.75 22.61 5.33
N ASP A 420 -137.51 23.15 4.13
CA ASP A 420 -138.49 23.98 3.41
C ASP A 420 -139.75 23.19 2.97
N MET A 421 -139.72 21.86 3.01
CA MET A 421 -140.90 20.98 2.81
C MET A 421 -141.72 20.76 4.09
N LEU A 422 -141.20 21.14 5.27
CA LEU A 422 -141.88 21.05 6.57
C LEU A 422 -142.02 22.47 7.14
N GLY A 423 -143.16 23.10 6.83
CA GLY A 423 -143.43 24.51 7.12
C GLY A 423 -143.23 24.94 8.58
N PRO A 424 -143.01 26.25 8.82
CA PRO A 424 -142.49 26.76 10.09
C PRO A 424 -143.47 26.58 11.26
N SER A 425 -142.96 26.11 12.40
CA SER A 425 -143.66 26.18 13.68
C SER A 425 -143.20 27.39 14.52
N PRO A 426 -144.04 27.93 15.43
CA PRO A 426 -143.82 29.26 16.01
C PRO A 426 -142.77 29.30 17.14
N LYS A 427 -142.26 30.51 17.36
CA LYS A 427 -141.28 30.88 18.41
C LYS A 427 -141.81 30.61 19.82
N GLU A 428 -140.90 30.37 20.75
CA GLU A 428 -141.03 30.87 22.13
C GLU A 428 -139.82 31.71 22.54
N TYR A 429 -140.11 32.79 23.27
CA TYR A 429 -139.15 33.66 23.95
C TYR A 429 -138.86 33.07 25.33
N GLN A 430 -137.64 33.19 25.82
CA GLN A 430 -137.45 33.52 27.23
C GLN A 430 -136.21 34.40 27.45
N ASP A 431 -136.41 35.36 28.35
CA ASP A 431 -135.52 36.46 28.70
C ASP A 431 -134.77 36.13 29.99
N HIS A 432 -133.62 36.80 30.24
CA HIS A 432 -133.12 37.25 31.56
C HIS A 432 -131.66 37.73 31.47
N GLN A 433 -131.50 39.07 31.52
CA GLN A 433 -130.59 39.90 32.33
C GLN A 433 -129.49 39.23 33.22
N GLU A 434 -128.33 39.84 33.57
CA GLU A 434 -127.73 41.16 33.25
C GLU A 434 -126.21 41.20 33.63
N GLY A 435 -125.36 41.75 32.73
CA GLY A 435 -124.08 42.50 32.96
C GLY A 435 -122.98 42.03 33.96
N PRO A 436 -121.88 42.82 34.13
CA PRO A 436 -121.30 43.87 33.26
C PRO A 436 -119.80 43.63 32.91
N GLY A 437 -119.16 44.56 32.17
CA GLY A 437 -117.74 44.51 31.70
C GLY A 437 -116.67 44.80 32.79
N PRO A 438 -115.39 45.17 32.46
CA PRO A 438 -114.89 45.93 31.29
C PRO A 438 -113.75 45.19 30.53
N GLY A 439 -113.00 45.70 29.54
CA GLY A 439 -112.88 47.04 28.92
C GLY A 439 -111.51 47.70 29.21
N SER A 440 -110.58 47.70 28.23
CA SER A 440 -109.34 48.53 28.09
C SER A 440 -108.30 47.83 27.18
N GLN A 441 -107.27 48.47 26.60
CA GLN A 441 -107.17 49.79 25.97
C GLN A 441 -105.87 49.84 25.09
N VAL A 442 -105.98 50.39 23.88
CA VAL A 442 -104.97 51.09 23.05
C VAL A 442 -103.48 51.06 23.48
N ARG A 443 -102.55 50.68 22.57
CA ARG A 443 -101.44 51.55 22.09
C ARG A 443 -100.59 50.98 20.94
N SER A 444 -99.86 51.90 20.29
CA SER A 444 -99.02 51.74 19.11
C SER A 444 -97.59 52.28 19.35
N LYS A 445 -96.68 52.10 18.35
CA LYS A 445 -95.28 52.60 18.22
C LYS A 445 -94.21 51.71 18.88
N SER A 446 -93.23 51.11 18.17
CA SER A 446 -92.13 51.65 17.33
C SER A 446 -90.85 52.04 18.11
N ILE A 447 -89.70 51.88 17.44
CA ILE A 447 -88.33 52.43 17.68
C ILE A 447 -87.29 51.53 18.39
N ASP A 448 -86.36 51.03 17.57
CA ASP A 448 -84.88 51.04 17.61
C ASP A 448 -84.04 51.01 18.91
N SER A 449 -82.90 50.30 18.77
CA SER A 449 -81.56 50.62 19.34
C SER A 449 -81.36 50.46 20.86
N ALA A 450 -80.16 50.26 21.41
CA ALA A 450 -78.89 49.69 20.92
C ALA A 450 -77.96 49.50 22.17
N LEU A 451 -76.70 49.11 21.94
CA LEU A 451 -75.54 49.24 22.86
C LEU A 451 -75.52 48.29 24.10
N SER A 452 -74.36 47.94 24.71
CA SER A 452 -72.95 47.83 24.25
C SER A 452 -72.02 47.35 25.41
N HIS A 453 -70.73 47.11 25.12
CA HIS A 453 -69.57 47.01 26.06
C HIS A 453 -69.49 45.70 26.89
N HIS A 454 -68.32 45.11 27.23
CA HIS A 454 -66.89 45.28 26.89
C HIS A 454 -66.25 43.87 26.78
N GLY A 455 -65.16 43.57 26.04
CA GLY A 455 -63.77 44.06 26.14
C GLY A 455 -62.96 43.09 27.03
N THR A 456 -61.93 42.36 26.60
CA THR A 456 -60.57 42.73 26.12
C THR A 456 -59.99 41.57 25.28
N ALA A 457 -59.12 41.68 24.26
CA ALA A 457 -57.98 42.55 23.88
C ALA A 457 -56.59 41.96 24.23
N HIS A 458 -55.88 41.45 23.21
CA HIS A 458 -54.43 41.50 22.92
C HIS A 458 -54.23 40.74 21.57
N ASP A 459 -53.86 41.36 20.45
CA ASP A 459 -52.52 41.86 20.03
C ASP A 459 -51.42 40.78 20.03
N SER A 460 -50.60 40.60 18.97
CA SER A 460 -50.41 41.41 17.74
C SER A 460 -49.62 40.68 16.62
N CYS A 461 -49.38 41.39 15.50
CA CYS A 461 -48.33 41.17 14.47
C CYS A 461 -48.59 40.24 13.23
N LEU A 462 -49.26 40.83 12.23
CA LEU A 462 -48.89 40.81 10.79
C LEU A 462 -47.78 41.88 10.51
N PRO A 463 -47.32 42.18 9.27
CA PRO A 463 -47.58 41.64 7.91
C PRO A 463 -46.30 41.04 7.27
N SER A 464 -46.06 40.84 5.96
CA SER A 464 -46.71 41.11 4.65
C SER A 464 -46.16 40.07 3.62
N SER A 465 -46.41 40.02 2.30
CA SER A 465 -47.17 40.79 1.28
C SER A 465 -47.56 39.78 0.17
N ALA A 466 -48.81 39.67 -0.28
CA ALA A 466 -49.39 40.45 -1.38
C ALA A 466 -48.57 40.48 -2.71
N MET A 467 -48.95 39.66 -3.70
CA MET A 467 -49.68 40.16 -4.88
C MET A 467 -50.30 39.03 -5.72
N ARG A 468 -51.35 39.38 -6.49
CA ARG A 468 -52.12 38.47 -7.36
C ARG A 468 -51.71 38.60 -8.84
N SER A 469 -52.04 37.55 -9.60
CA SER A 469 -52.53 37.56 -10.99
C SER A 469 -51.70 38.25 -12.08
N GLU A 470 -51.40 37.51 -13.15
CA GLU A 470 -52.26 37.63 -14.36
C GLU A 470 -52.20 36.40 -15.29
N VAL A 471 -53.27 36.23 -16.06
CA VAL A 471 -53.38 35.24 -17.13
C VAL A 471 -52.95 35.90 -18.44
N ARG A 472 -52.09 35.25 -19.24
CA ARG A 472 -52.03 35.51 -20.69
C ARG A 472 -51.66 34.26 -21.48
N SER A 473 -52.51 33.96 -22.46
CA SER A 473 -52.26 32.98 -23.49
C SER A 473 -51.55 33.61 -24.69
N ARG A 474 -50.68 32.85 -25.36
CA ARG A 474 -50.60 32.85 -26.84
C ARG A 474 -49.81 31.64 -27.35
N ALA A 475 -50.24 31.16 -28.52
CA ALA A 475 -49.68 30.00 -29.19
C ALA A 475 -48.62 30.39 -30.23
N GLY A 476 -47.82 29.42 -30.66
CA GLY A 476 -47.17 29.43 -31.98
C GLY A 476 -45.74 28.91 -32.01
N GLY A 477 -45.42 28.08 -33.03
CA GLY A 477 -44.04 27.92 -33.50
C GLY A 477 -43.48 26.50 -33.47
N ARG A 478 -43.67 25.77 -34.57
CA ARG A 478 -43.00 24.50 -34.90
C ARG A 478 -41.48 24.71 -35.01
N SER A 479 -40.69 23.70 -34.68
CA SER A 479 -39.79 23.07 -35.67
C SER A 479 -39.30 21.69 -35.22
N PHE A 480 -39.33 20.74 -36.15
CA PHE A 480 -38.50 19.54 -36.07
C PHE A 480 -37.02 19.95 -36.20
N LEU A 481 -36.11 19.23 -35.56
CA LEU A 481 -34.90 18.74 -36.24
C LEU A 481 -34.36 17.48 -35.56
N ASN A 482 -34.09 16.51 -36.42
CA ASN A 482 -33.65 15.14 -36.16
C ASN A 482 -32.12 15.09 -36.29
N TRP A 483 -31.37 14.28 -35.51
CA TRP A 483 -30.03 13.72 -35.85
C TRP A 483 -29.43 12.84 -34.71
N PRO A 484 -28.44 11.95 -34.99
CA PRO A 484 -28.79 10.57 -35.31
C PRO A 484 -28.01 9.49 -34.52
N TRP A 485 -28.46 8.24 -34.66
CA TRP A 485 -27.64 7.06 -34.38
C TRP A 485 -26.79 6.66 -35.59
N LYS A 486 -25.51 6.34 -35.36
CA LYS A 486 -24.68 5.33 -36.08
C LYS A 486 -23.21 5.39 -35.65
N PRO A 487 -22.40 4.35 -35.95
CA PRO A 487 -22.76 2.98 -36.31
C PRO A 487 -22.48 1.97 -35.19
#